data_AF-K2N5L4-F1
#
_entry.id   AF-K2N5L4-F1
#
_cell.length_a   1.000
_cell.length_b   1.000
_cell.length_c   1.000
_cell.angle_alpha   90.00
_cell.angle_beta   90.00
_cell.angle_gamma   90.00
#
_symmetry.space_group_name_H-M   'P 1'
#
loop_
_entity.id
_entity.type
_entity.pdbx_description
1 polymer ?
#
loop_
_entity_poly.entity_id
_entity_poly.type
_entity_poly.pdbx_seq_one_letter_code
_entity_poly.pdbx_strand_id
1 'polypeptide(L)'
;MTKFLLSFGVSSLALLHAAQAEARTVCTLMVDVETGDILHEEGDCGSRTTPASTFKIPLAVMGYDSGFLKDAETPRLPFRAGDPDWGGANWKKDTTPESWLRYSVVWYSQRITHELGASRLSAYARSMGYGNADFSGDKGFDNGLDRAWIASSLQVSPGEQVAFMRALVLGRLPVTQNAIERTRSIVERTGIGRWTIHGKTGGAYPRRADRSFDYARGWGWFVGWAEGEGRRIAFARLTQDERRDAVSPGIRAKKALLEEWPALLDVAR
;
A
#
# COMPACT_ATOMS: atom_id res chain seq x y z
N MET A 1 -50.45 38.61 44.40
CA MET A 1 -50.45 38.94 42.97
C MET A 1 -49.20 38.36 42.33
N THR A 2 -49.43 37.43 41.40
CA THR A 2 -48.59 37.03 40.26
C THR A 2 -47.19 36.43 40.52
N LYS A 3 -47.11 35.09 40.48
CA LYS A 3 -45.87 34.33 40.19
C LYS A 3 -45.74 34.18 38.67
N PHE A 4 -44.63 34.62 38.09
CA PHE A 4 -44.25 34.36 36.69
C PHE A 4 -43.41 33.07 36.64
N LEU A 5 -43.86 32.09 35.86
CA LEU A 5 -43.08 30.90 35.48
C LEU A 5 -42.55 31.13 34.07
N LEU A 6 -41.22 31.26 33.92
CA LEU A 6 -40.56 31.19 32.61
C LEU A 6 -40.28 29.73 32.26
N SER A 7 -40.90 29.26 31.18
CA SER A 7 -40.57 28.01 30.52
C SER A 7 -39.49 28.28 29.48
N PHE A 8 -38.32 27.65 29.62
CA PHE A 8 -37.28 27.64 28.59
C PHE A 8 -37.45 26.38 27.73
N GLY A 9 -37.89 26.57 26.48
CA GLY A 9 -37.89 25.52 25.47
C GLY A 9 -36.48 25.27 24.95
N VAL A 10 -36.01 24.02 25.04
CA VAL A 10 -34.74 23.59 24.46
C VAL A 10 -35.00 23.18 23.01
N SER A 11 -34.64 24.04 22.07
CA SER A 11 -34.65 23.69 20.63
C SER A 11 -33.39 22.88 20.32
N SER A 12 -33.56 21.59 20.04
CA SER A 12 -32.46 20.69 19.66
C SER A 12 -32.17 20.85 18.17
N LEU A 13 -31.09 21.57 17.84
CA LEU A 13 -30.58 21.66 16.47
C LEU A 13 -29.75 20.40 16.17
N ALA A 14 -30.31 19.46 15.42
CA ALA A 14 -29.57 18.31 14.92
C ALA A 14 -28.60 18.77 13.82
N LEU A 15 -27.32 18.91 14.15
CA LEU A 15 -26.24 19.14 13.20
C LEU A 15 -25.93 17.83 12.45
N LEU A 16 -26.54 17.65 11.28
CA LEU A 16 -26.10 16.68 10.29
C LEU A 16 -24.68 17.05 9.84
N HIS A 17 -23.67 16.40 10.42
CA HIS A 17 -22.31 16.44 9.91
C HIS A 17 -22.25 15.57 8.65
N ALA A 18 -22.47 16.18 7.49
CA ALA A 18 -22.03 15.59 6.24
C ALA A 18 -20.50 15.56 6.27
N ALA A 19 -19.91 14.42 6.66
CA ALA A 19 -18.51 14.17 6.42
C ALA A 19 -18.31 14.23 4.90
N GLN A 20 -17.77 15.33 4.41
CA GLN A 20 -17.35 15.42 3.02
C GLN A 20 -16.16 14.46 2.86
N ALA A 21 -16.41 13.25 2.37
CA ALA A 21 -15.36 12.28 2.12
C ALA A 21 -14.32 12.91 1.17
N GLU A 22 -13.12 13.18 1.67
CA GLU A 22 -12.05 13.80 0.87
C GLU A 22 -11.42 12.80 -0.12
N ALA A 23 -11.60 11.51 0.17
CA ALA A 23 -11.28 10.41 -0.72
C ALA A 23 -12.39 9.36 -0.65
N ARG A 24 -12.81 8.87 -1.80
CA ARG A 24 -13.75 7.77 -1.92
C ARG A 24 -13.03 6.45 -1.70
N THR A 25 -13.59 5.56 -0.88
CA THR A 25 -13.20 4.15 -0.84
C THR A 25 -13.57 3.51 -2.17
N VAL A 26 -12.57 2.98 -2.87
CA VAL A 26 -12.75 2.20 -4.09
C VAL A 26 -12.91 0.74 -3.72
N CYS A 27 -12.08 0.23 -2.82
CA CYS A 27 -12.23 -1.11 -2.27
C CYS A 27 -11.68 -1.24 -0.84
N THR A 28 -12.36 -2.06 -0.04
CA THR A 28 -11.80 -2.72 1.13
C THR A 28 -12.02 -4.22 1.02
N LEU A 29 -10.94 -4.98 1.05
CA LEU A 29 -10.98 -6.44 1.04
C LEU A 29 -10.16 -6.99 2.21
N MET A 30 -10.74 -7.89 2.97
CA MET A 30 -10.12 -8.62 4.07
C MET A 30 -10.44 -10.11 3.94
N VAL A 31 -9.41 -10.94 3.97
CA VAL A 31 -9.52 -12.39 3.78
C VAL A 31 -8.78 -13.11 4.90
N ASP A 32 -9.37 -14.17 5.43
CA ASP A 32 -8.69 -15.06 6.36
C ASP A 32 -7.52 -15.77 5.65
N VAL A 33 -6.32 -15.67 6.23
CA VAL A 33 -5.11 -16.19 5.57
C VAL A 33 -5.16 -17.71 5.48
N GLU A 34 -5.66 -18.39 6.51
CA GLU A 34 -5.71 -19.84 6.56
C GLU A 34 -6.75 -20.38 5.58
N THR A 35 -8.02 -19.98 5.74
CA THR A 35 -9.13 -20.57 4.99
C THR A 35 -9.27 -19.97 3.59
N GLY A 36 -8.94 -18.69 3.44
CA GLY A 36 -9.23 -17.93 2.22
C GLY A 36 -10.64 -17.34 2.19
N ASP A 37 -11.40 -17.45 3.28
CA ASP A 37 -12.75 -16.88 3.37
C ASP A 37 -12.69 -15.35 3.36
N ILE A 38 -13.61 -14.75 2.63
CA ILE A 38 -13.80 -13.29 2.63
C ILE A 38 -14.45 -12.91 3.95
N LEU A 39 -13.75 -12.09 4.73
CA LEU A 39 -14.23 -11.55 6.01
C LEU A 39 -14.92 -10.21 5.81
N HIS A 40 -14.47 -9.44 4.83
CA HIS A 40 -15.06 -8.18 4.43
C HIS A 40 -14.73 -7.89 2.97
N GLU A 41 -15.73 -7.47 2.20
CA GLU A 41 -15.56 -6.95 0.85
C GLU A 41 -16.53 -5.79 0.62
N GLU A 42 -15.98 -4.64 0.27
CA GLU A 42 -16.71 -3.43 -0.07
C GLU A 42 -16.11 -2.82 -1.33
N GLY A 43 -16.96 -2.45 -2.30
CA GLY A 43 -16.56 -1.69 -3.49
C GLY A 43 -16.04 -2.54 -4.66
N ASP A 44 -15.23 -1.93 -5.53
CA ASP A 44 -14.62 -2.57 -6.70
C ASP A 44 -13.22 -3.08 -6.36
N CYS A 45 -13.16 -4.36 -6.00
CA CYS A 45 -11.93 -5.05 -5.66
C CYS A 45 -11.28 -5.80 -6.84
N GLY A 46 -11.87 -5.70 -8.05
CA GLY A 46 -11.45 -6.40 -9.25
C GLY A 46 -10.65 -5.53 -10.23
N SER A 47 -10.93 -4.23 -10.29
CA SER A 47 -10.22 -3.32 -11.20
C SER A 47 -8.77 -3.11 -10.80
N ARG A 48 -7.87 -3.16 -11.80
CA ARG A 48 -6.44 -2.93 -11.61
C ARG A 48 -6.11 -1.44 -11.68
N THR A 49 -5.19 -1.01 -10.82
CA THR A 49 -4.54 0.31 -10.91
C THR A 49 -3.07 0.20 -10.52
N THR A 50 -2.34 1.30 -10.59
CA THR A 50 -0.91 1.32 -10.25
C THR A 50 -0.69 0.95 -8.76
N PRO A 51 0.28 0.07 -8.43
CA PRO A 51 0.55 -0.30 -7.03
C PRO A 51 1.27 0.79 -6.24
N ALA A 52 1.95 1.72 -6.92
CA ALA A 52 2.82 2.69 -6.29
C ALA A 52 3.81 2.01 -5.33
N SER A 53 4.03 2.59 -4.15
CA SER A 53 5.00 2.06 -3.18
C SER A 53 4.60 0.73 -2.52
N THR A 54 3.41 0.18 -2.74
CA THR A 54 3.10 -1.19 -2.25
C THR A 54 3.91 -2.24 -3.00
N PHE A 55 4.32 -1.97 -4.25
CA PHE A 55 5.19 -2.84 -5.04
C PHE A 55 6.53 -3.12 -4.35
N LYS A 56 6.94 -2.33 -3.34
CA LYS A 56 8.14 -2.61 -2.58
C LYS A 56 8.09 -3.96 -1.83
N ILE A 57 6.90 -4.47 -1.48
CA ILE A 57 6.78 -5.81 -0.86
C ILE A 57 7.18 -6.92 -1.86
N PRO A 58 6.54 -7.07 -3.04
CA PRO A 58 7.00 -8.05 -4.03
C PRO A 58 8.42 -7.78 -4.51
N LEU A 59 8.84 -6.52 -4.62
CA LEU A 59 10.23 -6.20 -4.99
C LEU A 59 11.24 -6.64 -3.92
N ALA A 60 10.89 -6.60 -2.63
CA ALA A 60 11.73 -7.15 -1.57
C ALA A 60 11.86 -8.67 -1.71
N VAL A 61 10.77 -9.38 -2.02
CA VAL A 61 10.81 -10.82 -2.31
C VAL A 61 11.79 -11.11 -3.45
N MET A 62 11.66 -10.39 -4.57
CA MET A 62 12.56 -10.53 -5.73
C MET A 62 14.01 -10.20 -5.36
N GLY A 63 14.23 -9.16 -4.57
CA GLY A 63 15.55 -8.70 -4.16
C GLY A 63 16.27 -9.68 -3.23
N TYR A 64 15.55 -10.30 -2.29
CA TYR A 64 16.14 -11.34 -1.44
C TYR A 64 16.37 -12.65 -2.20
N ASP A 65 15.44 -13.04 -3.08
CA ASP A 65 15.55 -14.27 -3.85
C ASP A 65 16.69 -14.23 -4.87
N SER A 66 16.89 -13.07 -5.52
CA SER A 66 18.03 -12.85 -6.42
C SER A 66 19.38 -12.73 -5.70
N GLY A 67 19.34 -12.56 -4.38
CA GLY A 67 20.50 -12.29 -3.55
C GLY A 67 21.01 -10.84 -3.65
N PHE A 68 20.29 -9.90 -4.25
CA PHE A 68 20.68 -8.48 -4.18
C PHE A 68 20.56 -7.96 -2.73
N LEU A 69 19.44 -8.25 -2.07
CA LEU A 69 19.23 -7.99 -0.65
C LEU A 69 19.72 -9.21 0.15
N LYS A 70 20.43 -8.97 1.25
CA LYS A 70 21.03 -10.05 2.07
C LYS A 70 20.31 -10.21 3.40
N ASP A 71 20.12 -9.10 4.10
CA ASP A 71 19.44 -9.03 5.40
C ASP A 71 18.70 -7.69 5.53
N ALA A 72 18.33 -7.27 6.75
CA ALA A 72 17.61 -6.02 6.99
C ALA A 72 18.49 -4.76 6.78
N GLU A 73 19.81 -4.90 6.90
CA GLU A 73 20.78 -3.79 6.87
C GLU A 73 21.68 -3.80 5.62
N THR A 74 21.68 -4.90 4.85
CA THR A 74 22.62 -5.13 3.75
C THR A 74 21.88 -5.40 2.42
N PRO A 75 22.21 -4.67 1.33
CA PRO A 75 23.26 -3.66 1.24
C PRO A 75 22.82 -2.30 1.76
N ARG A 76 23.75 -1.59 2.42
CA ARG A 76 23.64 -0.15 2.65
C ARG A 76 24.12 0.58 1.40
N LEU A 77 23.23 1.31 0.75
CA LEU A 77 23.54 2.05 -0.48
C LEU A 77 23.53 3.56 -0.20
N PRO A 78 24.52 4.32 -0.72
CA PRO A 78 24.55 5.76 -0.55
C PRO A 78 23.58 6.46 -1.50
N PHE A 79 22.98 7.55 -1.03
CA PHE A 79 22.26 8.49 -1.89
C PHE A 79 23.23 9.15 -2.88
N ARG A 80 22.84 9.26 -4.17
CA ARG A 80 23.66 9.90 -5.20
C ARG A 80 23.01 11.19 -5.70
N ALA A 81 23.82 12.14 -6.11
CA ALA A 81 23.32 13.33 -6.80
C ALA A 81 22.51 12.92 -8.04
N GLY A 82 21.29 13.46 -8.17
CA GLY A 82 20.34 13.11 -9.23
C GLY A 82 19.31 12.05 -8.84
N ASP A 83 19.48 11.36 -7.71
CA ASP A 83 18.45 10.45 -7.21
C ASP A 83 17.18 11.22 -6.81
N PRO A 84 15.98 10.67 -7.08
CA PRO A 84 14.74 11.24 -6.57
C PRO A 84 14.80 11.42 -5.05
N ASP A 85 14.44 12.60 -4.53
CA ASP A 85 14.47 12.91 -3.09
C ASP A 85 13.11 13.39 -2.54
N TRP A 86 12.02 12.89 -3.13
CA TRP A 86 10.63 13.29 -2.80
C TRP A 86 10.25 13.12 -1.33
N GLY A 87 10.90 12.18 -0.62
CA GLY A 87 10.71 11.97 0.82
C GLY A 87 11.57 12.86 1.73
N GLY A 88 12.23 13.88 1.17
CA GLY A 88 13.03 14.85 1.91
C GLY A 88 14.27 14.23 2.56
N ALA A 89 14.63 14.71 3.75
CA ALA A 89 15.88 14.37 4.42
C ALA A 89 16.09 12.86 4.66
N ASN A 90 15.02 12.08 4.78
CA ASN A 90 15.12 10.63 4.95
C ASN A 90 15.60 9.91 3.68
N TRP A 91 15.43 10.49 2.50
CA TRP A 91 15.88 9.90 1.24
C TRP A 91 17.30 10.32 0.86
N LYS A 92 17.86 11.34 1.51
CA LYS A 92 19.19 11.92 1.20
C LYS A 92 20.30 11.35 2.11
N LYS A 93 20.14 10.10 2.52
CA LYS A 93 21.02 9.38 3.44
C LYS A 93 21.24 7.97 2.91
N ASP A 94 22.29 7.34 3.41
CA ASP A 94 22.53 5.92 3.21
C ASP A 94 21.30 5.12 3.65
N THR A 95 20.84 4.26 2.76
CA THR A 95 19.61 3.48 2.94
C THR A 95 19.91 1.99 2.93
N THR A 96 19.24 1.28 3.82
CA THR A 96 19.26 -0.17 4.00
C THR A 96 17.92 -0.78 3.58
N PRO A 97 17.79 -2.11 3.45
CA PRO A 97 16.51 -2.74 3.16
C PRO A 97 15.38 -2.38 4.15
N GLU A 98 15.67 -2.30 5.46
CA GLU A 98 14.68 -1.89 6.46
C GLU A 98 14.28 -0.42 6.29
N SER A 99 15.26 0.49 6.22
CA SER A 99 14.97 1.93 6.07
C SER A 99 14.35 2.28 4.71
N TRP A 100 14.63 1.48 3.68
CA TRP A 100 14.00 1.55 2.36
C TRP A 100 12.48 1.34 2.45
N LEU A 101 12.03 0.29 3.12
CA LEU A 101 10.60 0.06 3.31
C LEU A 101 9.98 1.09 4.24
N ARG A 102 10.62 1.37 5.39
CA ARG A 102 10.13 2.32 6.40
C ARG A 102 9.90 3.72 5.84
N TYR A 103 10.87 4.27 5.11
CA TYR A 103 10.78 5.62 4.54
C TYR A 103 10.31 5.62 3.08
N SER A 104 9.98 4.44 2.54
CA SER A 104 9.47 4.28 1.18
C SER A 104 10.41 4.83 0.08
N VAL A 105 11.73 4.70 0.28
CA VAL A 105 12.78 5.32 -0.56
C VAL A 105 12.71 4.80 -2.01
N VAL A 106 12.29 5.65 -2.96
CA VAL A 106 12.06 5.19 -4.35
C VAL A 106 13.35 4.89 -5.09
N TRP A 107 14.40 5.70 -4.92
CA TRP A 107 15.66 5.47 -5.61
C TRP A 107 16.30 4.13 -5.23
N TYR A 108 16.06 3.63 -4.01
CA TYR A 108 16.55 2.31 -3.60
C TYR A 108 15.81 1.20 -4.35
N SER A 109 14.50 1.34 -4.56
CA SER A 109 13.74 0.45 -5.46
C SER A 109 14.30 0.44 -6.87
N GLN A 110 14.67 1.61 -7.39
CA GLN A 110 15.28 1.72 -8.72
C GLN A 110 16.59 0.92 -8.79
N ARG A 111 17.37 0.84 -7.71
CA ARG A 111 18.62 0.06 -7.75
C ARG A 111 18.34 -1.43 -7.87
N ILE A 112 17.34 -1.93 -7.14
CA ILE A 112 16.91 -3.32 -7.21
C ILE A 112 16.36 -3.64 -8.62
N THR A 113 15.51 -2.77 -9.17
CA THR A 113 14.92 -3.00 -10.50
C THR A 113 15.95 -2.93 -11.61
N HIS A 114 16.94 -2.03 -11.53
CA HIS A 114 18.06 -1.97 -12.47
C HIS A 114 18.98 -3.19 -12.40
N GLU A 115 19.27 -3.70 -11.20
CA GLU A 115 20.03 -4.95 -11.03
C GLU A 115 19.30 -6.16 -11.64
N LEU A 116 17.99 -6.25 -11.43
CA LEU A 116 17.20 -7.38 -11.93
C LEU A 116 16.94 -7.27 -13.44
N GLY A 117 16.69 -6.07 -13.96
CA GLY A 117 16.24 -5.85 -15.33
C GLY A 117 14.78 -6.30 -15.57
N ALA A 118 14.18 -5.77 -16.63
CA ALA A 118 12.73 -5.86 -16.85
C ALA A 118 12.26 -7.31 -17.08
N SER A 119 13.07 -8.11 -17.78
CA SER A 119 12.75 -9.51 -18.04
C SER A 119 12.63 -10.33 -16.76
N ARG A 120 13.56 -10.16 -15.79
CA ARG A 120 13.51 -10.90 -14.52
C ARG A 120 12.36 -10.38 -13.65
N LEU A 121 12.12 -9.08 -13.62
CA LEU A 121 10.99 -8.47 -12.90
C LEU A 121 9.65 -9.03 -13.40
N SER A 122 9.42 -9.05 -14.72
CA SER A 122 8.22 -9.65 -15.31
C SER A 122 8.12 -11.15 -15.03
N ALA A 123 9.21 -11.90 -15.09
CA ALA A 123 9.21 -13.34 -14.80
C ALA A 123 8.81 -13.61 -13.34
N TYR A 124 9.39 -12.90 -12.38
CA TYR A 124 9.01 -12.99 -10.97
C TYR A 124 7.55 -12.59 -10.74
N ALA A 125 7.11 -11.46 -11.31
CA ALA A 125 5.74 -11.01 -11.11
C ALA A 125 4.73 -12.02 -11.70
N ARG A 126 5.01 -12.62 -12.86
CA ARG A 126 4.17 -13.68 -13.43
C ARG A 126 4.14 -14.93 -12.55
N SER A 127 5.29 -15.40 -12.07
CA SER A 127 5.34 -16.61 -11.23
C SER A 127 4.61 -16.41 -9.90
N MET A 128 4.67 -15.21 -9.32
CA MET A 128 3.96 -14.85 -8.09
C MET A 128 2.50 -14.41 -8.32
N GLY A 129 2.01 -14.38 -9.57
CA GLY A 129 0.66 -13.92 -9.89
C GLY A 129 0.39 -12.45 -9.59
N TYR A 130 1.41 -11.58 -9.68
CA TYR A 130 1.31 -10.17 -9.32
C TYR A 130 0.82 -9.29 -10.48
N GLY A 131 -0.50 -9.05 -10.52
CA GLY A 131 -1.12 -8.11 -11.45
C GLY A 131 -0.93 -8.46 -12.92
N ASN A 132 -0.72 -7.46 -13.76
CA ASN A 132 -0.43 -7.64 -15.17
C ASN A 132 1.06 -7.98 -15.47
N ALA A 133 1.93 -7.94 -14.47
CA ALA A 133 3.38 -8.18 -14.58
C ALA A 133 4.10 -7.37 -15.69
N ASP A 134 3.56 -6.19 -16.02
CA ASP A 134 4.08 -5.32 -17.06
C ASP A 134 5.10 -4.31 -16.50
N PHE A 135 6.36 -4.44 -16.92
CA PHE A 135 7.46 -3.55 -16.55
C PHE A 135 7.99 -2.74 -17.75
N SER A 136 7.19 -2.52 -18.80
CA SER A 136 7.61 -1.78 -19.99
C SER A 136 7.85 -0.28 -19.76
N GLY A 137 7.31 0.28 -18.69
CA GLY A 137 7.25 1.73 -18.47
C GLY A 137 6.19 2.45 -19.30
N ASP A 138 6.35 3.76 -19.46
CA ASP A 138 5.46 4.62 -20.24
C ASP A 138 5.66 4.39 -21.74
N LYS A 139 4.57 4.34 -22.52
CA LYS A 139 4.64 4.16 -23.97
C LYS A 139 5.55 5.21 -24.62
N GLY A 140 6.56 4.76 -25.36
CA GLY A 140 7.53 5.61 -26.05
C GLY A 140 8.70 6.09 -25.19
N PHE A 141 8.83 5.59 -23.96
CA PHE A 141 9.94 5.90 -23.06
C PHE A 141 10.61 4.63 -22.58
N ASP A 142 11.93 4.67 -22.43
CA ASP A 142 12.69 3.61 -21.80
C ASP A 142 12.83 3.89 -20.28
N ASN A 143 11.73 3.72 -19.55
CA ASN A 143 11.66 4.07 -18.12
C ASN A 143 11.01 2.99 -17.25
N GLY A 144 10.87 1.76 -17.75
CA GLY A 144 10.23 0.66 -17.04
C GLY A 144 10.89 0.36 -15.69
N LEU A 145 12.22 0.34 -15.66
CA LEU A 145 13.00 0.07 -14.45
C LEU A 145 12.92 1.19 -13.41
N ASP A 146 12.47 2.38 -13.81
CA ASP A 146 12.39 3.54 -12.92
C ASP A 146 10.97 3.84 -12.46
N ARG A 147 9.97 3.45 -13.26
CA ARG A 147 8.62 4.02 -13.19
C ARG A 147 7.47 3.04 -13.38
N ALA A 148 7.67 1.81 -13.85
CA ALA A 148 6.56 0.91 -14.19
C ALA A 148 5.51 0.80 -13.07
N TRP A 149 5.95 0.80 -11.81
CA TRP A 149 5.07 0.70 -10.63
C TRP A 149 4.47 2.03 -10.14
N ILE A 150 4.77 3.18 -10.75
CA ILE A 150 4.33 4.52 -10.31
C ILE A 150 3.60 5.27 -11.43
N ALA A 151 2.28 5.08 -11.48
CA ALA A 151 1.38 5.67 -12.48
C ALA A 151 1.87 5.42 -13.91
N SER A 152 2.15 4.14 -14.21
CA SER A 152 2.70 3.65 -15.47
C SER A 152 2.12 2.25 -15.77
N SER A 153 2.87 1.39 -16.47
CA SER A 153 2.43 0.09 -17.01
C SER A 153 2.02 -0.97 -15.99
N LEU A 154 2.71 -1.08 -14.84
CA LEU A 154 2.40 -2.12 -13.86
C LEU A 154 1.07 -1.78 -13.17
N GLN A 155 0.12 -2.70 -13.25
CA GLN A 155 -1.19 -2.57 -12.63
C GLN A 155 -1.57 -3.84 -11.86
N VAL A 156 -2.24 -3.66 -10.72
CA VAL A 156 -2.70 -4.71 -9.82
C VAL A 156 -4.04 -4.31 -9.18
N SER A 157 -4.94 -5.25 -8.95
CA SER A 157 -6.21 -5.02 -8.26
C SER A 157 -6.09 -5.26 -6.75
N PRO A 158 -7.05 -4.77 -5.94
CA PRO A 158 -7.10 -5.10 -4.52
C PRO A 158 -7.17 -6.62 -4.26
N GLY A 159 -7.96 -7.36 -5.04
CA GLY A 159 -8.03 -8.83 -4.95
C GLY A 159 -6.68 -9.49 -5.21
N GLU A 160 -5.93 -9.02 -6.21
CA GLU A 160 -4.59 -9.54 -6.51
C GLU A 160 -3.56 -9.17 -5.43
N GLN A 161 -3.66 -7.99 -4.81
CA GLN A 161 -2.83 -7.62 -3.66
C GLN A 161 -3.10 -8.57 -2.48
N VAL A 162 -4.36 -8.85 -2.16
CA VAL A 162 -4.74 -9.78 -1.08
C VAL A 162 -4.26 -11.19 -1.37
N ALA A 163 -4.43 -11.68 -2.61
CA ALA A 163 -3.93 -12.98 -3.02
C ALA A 163 -2.40 -13.11 -2.84
N PHE A 164 -1.65 -12.09 -3.27
CA PHE A 164 -0.20 -12.03 -3.07
C PHE A 164 0.18 -12.01 -1.57
N MET A 165 -0.48 -11.16 -0.76
CA MET A 165 -0.20 -11.08 0.68
C MET A 165 -0.48 -12.40 1.38
N ARG A 166 -1.60 -13.05 1.05
CA ARG A 166 -1.93 -14.38 1.59
C ARG A 166 -0.87 -15.41 1.22
N ALA A 167 -0.43 -15.46 -0.03
CA ALA A 167 0.63 -16.37 -0.47
C ALA A 167 1.97 -16.10 0.25
N LEU A 168 2.33 -14.83 0.46
CA LEU A 168 3.51 -14.42 1.23
C LEU A 168 3.43 -14.91 2.69
N VAL A 169 2.30 -14.69 3.36
CA VAL A 169 2.11 -15.06 4.78
C VAL A 169 2.07 -16.58 4.98
N LEU A 170 1.54 -17.31 4.00
CA LEU A 170 1.53 -18.78 3.98
C LEU A 170 2.88 -19.41 3.57
N GLY A 171 3.85 -18.62 3.12
CA GLY A 171 5.13 -19.16 2.62
C GLY A 171 5.01 -19.92 1.30
N ARG A 172 4.01 -19.58 0.48
CA ARG A 172 3.64 -20.31 -0.75
C ARG A 172 4.05 -19.62 -2.05
N LEU A 173 4.78 -18.50 -1.97
CA LEU A 173 5.35 -17.89 -3.17
C LEU A 173 6.43 -18.82 -3.77
N PRO A 174 6.56 -18.92 -5.11
CA PRO A 174 7.53 -19.79 -5.77
C PRO A 174 8.94 -19.18 -5.78
N VAL A 175 9.49 -18.95 -4.59
CA VAL A 175 10.80 -18.36 -4.29
C VAL A 175 11.40 -19.07 -3.07
N THR A 176 12.64 -18.74 -2.72
CA THR A 176 13.26 -19.29 -1.51
C THR A 176 12.49 -18.89 -0.23
N GLN A 177 12.40 -19.81 0.74
CA GLN A 177 11.78 -19.52 2.04
C GLN A 177 12.48 -18.36 2.76
N ASN A 178 13.81 -18.27 2.64
CA ASN A 178 14.58 -17.13 3.16
C ASN A 178 14.09 -15.79 2.57
N ALA A 179 13.77 -15.71 1.26
CA ALA A 179 13.27 -14.47 0.68
C ALA A 179 11.91 -14.05 1.25
N ILE A 180 11.03 -15.01 1.52
CA ILE A 180 9.73 -14.79 2.15
C ILE A 180 9.92 -14.28 3.59
N GLU A 181 10.70 -15.00 4.40
CA GLU A 181 10.94 -14.67 5.80
C GLU A 181 11.60 -13.29 5.95
N ARG A 182 12.65 -13.02 5.16
CA ARG A 182 13.35 -11.73 5.16
C ARG A 182 12.43 -10.59 4.75
N THR A 183 11.63 -10.78 3.70
CA THR A 183 10.62 -9.79 3.31
C THR A 183 9.65 -9.49 4.45
N ARG A 184 9.05 -10.52 5.07
CA ARG A 184 8.10 -10.32 6.18
C ARG A 184 8.75 -9.60 7.37
N SER A 185 10.04 -9.82 7.60
CA SER A 185 10.75 -9.24 8.74
C SER A 185 10.91 -7.72 8.66
N ILE A 186 11.03 -7.14 7.46
CA ILE A 186 11.26 -5.71 7.23
C ILE A 186 9.99 -4.89 6.94
N VAL A 187 8.83 -5.53 6.77
CA VAL A 187 7.55 -4.81 6.60
C VAL A 187 7.18 -4.11 7.91
N GLU A 188 6.82 -2.82 7.81
CA GLU A 188 6.47 -1.97 8.95
C GLU A 188 5.32 -2.56 9.77
N ARG A 189 5.43 -2.45 11.11
CA ARG A 189 4.46 -2.96 12.08
C ARG A 189 3.77 -1.81 12.79
N THR A 190 2.46 -1.90 12.95
CA THR A 190 1.65 -0.94 13.73
C THR A 190 0.71 -1.72 14.63
N GLY A 191 0.71 -1.44 15.94
CA GLY A 191 -0.22 -2.08 16.87
C GLY A 191 -1.58 -1.40 16.86
N ILE A 192 -2.66 -2.19 16.92
CA ILE A 192 -4.03 -1.70 17.08
C ILE A 192 -4.85 -2.68 17.94
N GLY A 193 -5.18 -2.27 19.16
CA GLY A 193 -5.83 -3.17 20.12
C GLY A 193 -5.02 -4.46 20.33
N ARG A 194 -5.63 -5.61 20.02
CA ARG A 194 -4.99 -6.95 20.10
C ARG A 194 -4.34 -7.42 18.78
N TRP A 195 -4.25 -6.54 17.79
CA TRP A 195 -3.70 -6.85 16.47
C TRP A 195 -2.36 -6.15 16.24
N THR A 196 -1.46 -6.86 15.55
CA THR A 196 -0.28 -6.28 14.92
C THR A 196 -0.53 -6.24 13.42
N ILE A 197 -0.53 -5.03 12.84
CA ILE A 197 -0.71 -4.80 11.42
C ILE A 197 0.66 -4.67 10.77
N HIS A 198 0.95 -5.55 9.83
CA HIS A 198 2.08 -5.47 8.92
C HIS A 198 1.60 -4.88 7.61
N GLY A 199 2.17 -3.79 7.13
CA GLY A 199 1.70 -3.24 5.86
C GLY A 199 2.56 -2.19 5.22
N LYS A 200 2.20 -1.86 3.98
CA LYS A 200 2.87 -0.84 3.18
C LYS A 200 1.84 0.09 2.54
N THR A 201 2.11 1.38 2.66
CA THR A 201 1.37 2.42 1.95
C THR A 201 1.87 2.59 0.52
N GLY A 202 0.95 2.98 -0.37
CA GLY A 202 1.23 3.42 -1.73
C GLY A 202 0.45 4.68 -2.07
N GLY A 203 1.08 5.63 -2.76
CA GLY A 203 0.44 6.84 -3.26
C GLY A 203 0.92 7.13 -4.67
N ALA A 204 -0.01 7.35 -5.59
CA ALA A 204 0.32 7.74 -6.97
C ALA A 204 -0.79 8.62 -7.54
N TYR A 205 -0.42 9.53 -8.44
CA TYR A 205 -1.36 10.42 -9.10
C TYR A 205 -1.53 9.98 -10.55
N PRO A 206 -2.77 9.88 -11.07
CA PRO A 206 -3.00 9.63 -12.49
C PRO A 206 -2.25 10.63 -13.35
N ARG A 207 -1.82 10.20 -14.54
CA ARG A 207 -1.26 11.10 -15.54
C ARG A 207 -2.35 11.53 -16.51
N ARG A 208 -2.34 12.83 -16.85
CA ARG A 208 -3.14 13.37 -17.94
C ARG A 208 -2.47 13.06 -19.29
N ALA A 209 -3.19 13.36 -20.38
CA ALA A 209 -2.68 13.18 -21.75
C ALA A 209 -1.37 13.96 -22.01
N ASP A 210 -1.22 15.14 -21.39
CA ASP A 210 -0.02 15.98 -21.44
C ASP A 210 1.10 15.51 -20.49
N ARG A 211 0.91 14.36 -19.83
CA ARG A 211 1.79 13.72 -18.83
C ARG A 211 1.90 14.45 -17.49
N SER A 212 1.20 15.56 -17.29
CA SER A 212 1.06 16.19 -15.98
C SER A 212 0.31 15.26 -15.01
N PHE A 213 0.54 15.43 -13.71
CA PHE A 213 -0.15 14.66 -12.69
C PHE A 213 -1.49 15.29 -12.32
N ASP A 214 -2.52 14.46 -12.18
CA ASP A 214 -3.78 14.84 -11.57
C ASP A 214 -3.71 14.71 -10.05
N TYR A 215 -3.25 15.77 -9.40
CA TYR A 215 -3.14 15.84 -7.95
C TYR A 215 -4.49 15.85 -7.21
N ALA A 216 -5.62 15.99 -7.91
CA ALA A 216 -6.95 15.92 -7.30
C ALA A 216 -7.54 14.51 -7.30
N ARG A 217 -6.89 13.54 -7.96
CA ARG A 217 -7.38 12.16 -8.14
C ARG A 217 -6.36 11.12 -7.67
N GLY A 218 -5.64 11.42 -6.58
CA GLY A 218 -4.61 10.56 -6.01
C GLY A 218 -5.15 9.18 -5.63
N TRP A 219 -4.45 8.13 -6.04
CA TRP A 219 -4.68 6.76 -5.59
C TRP A 219 -3.99 6.53 -4.25
N GLY A 220 -4.74 6.09 -3.24
CA GLY A 220 -4.24 5.74 -1.92
C GLY A 220 -4.35 4.23 -1.67
N TRP A 221 -3.21 3.60 -1.40
CA TRP A 221 -3.14 2.20 -1.02
C TRP A 221 -2.69 2.03 0.43
N PHE A 222 -3.30 1.07 1.11
CA PHE A 222 -2.69 0.39 2.25
C PHE A 222 -2.98 -1.11 2.16
N VAL A 223 -1.92 -1.92 2.05
CA VAL A 223 -2.01 -3.37 1.86
C VAL A 223 -1.10 -4.08 2.85
N GLY A 224 -1.45 -5.31 3.20
CA GLY A 224 -0.63 -6.12 4.10
C GLY A 224 -1.36 -7.27 4.74
N TRP A 225 -0.95 -7.61 5.95
CA TRP A 225 -1.61 -8.60 6.77
C TRP A 225 -1.64 -8.20 8.25
N ALA A 226 -2.59 -8.73 8.99
CA ALA A 226 -2.74 -8.54 10.43
C ALA A 226 -2.58 -9.87 11.15
N GLU A 227 -2.00 -9.84 12.34
CA GLU A 227 -1.85 -11.00 13.21
C GLU A 227 -2.41 -10.63 14.60
N GLY A 228 -3.37 -11.41 15.11
CA GLY A 228 -4.04 -11.11 16.37
C GLY A 228 -5.16 -12.10 16.67
N GLU A 229 -5.46 -12.29 17.95
CA GLU A 229 -6.57 -13.14 18.40
C GLU A 229 -6.56 -14.58 17.83
N GLY A 230 -5.36 -15.12 17.57
CA GLY A 230 -5.20 -16.46 16.99
C GLY A 230 -5.53 -16.56 15.50
N ARG A 231 -5.69 -15.44 14.79
CA ARG A 231 -6.00 -15.37 13.36
C ARG A 231 -4.98 -14.52 12.60
N ARG A 232 -4.87 -14.77 11.29
CA ARG A 232 -4.15 -13.91 10.36
C ARG A 232 -5.07 -13.46 9.25
N ILE A 233 -5.05 -12.17 8.93
CA ILE A 233 -5.93 -11.58 7.92
C ILE A 233 -5.09 -10.88 6.87
N ALA A 234 -5.23 -11.24 5.60
CA ALA A 234 -4.65 -10.49 4.48
C ALA A 234 -5.64 -9.41 4.04
N PHE A 235 -5.16 -8.20 3.75
CA PHE A 235 -6.05 -7.08 3.41
C PHE A 235 -5.49 -6.15 2.33
N ALA A 236 -6.42 -5.44 1.68
CA ALA A 236 -6.14 -4.31 0.83
C ALA A 236 -7.22 -3.22 1.00
N ARG A 237 -6.76 -1.97 1.20
CA ARG A 237 -7.57 -0.75 1.07
C ARG A 237 -7.07 0.03 -0.14
N LEU A 238 -7.99 0.38 -1.04
CA LEU A 238 -7.79 1.31 -2.14
C LEU A 238 -8.76 2.47 -2.03
N THR A 239 -8.25 3.69 -2.10
CA THR A 239 -9.03 4.93 -2.17
C THR A 239 -8.63 5.74 -3.40
N GLN A 240 -9.53 6.62 -3.85
CA GLN A 240 -9.22 7.67 -4.82
C GLN A 240 -9.70 9.01 -4.29
N ASP A 241 -8.82 10.02 -4.32
CA ASP A 241 -9.18 11.38 -3.92
C ASP A 241 -10.23 11.99 -4.84
N GLU A 242 -11.07 12.84 -4.24
CA GLU A 242 -12.04 13.67 -4.97
C GLU A 242 -11.57 15.12 -5.12
N ARG A 243 -10.58 15.53 -4.31
CA ARG A 243 -9.91 16.83 -4.34
C ARG A 243 -8.45 16.70 -3.92
N ARG A 244 -7.64 17.70 -4.27
CA ARG A 244 -6.24 17.74 -3.84
C ARG A 244 -6.14 17.90 -2.33
N ASP A 245 -5.26 17.12 -1.73
CA ASP A 245 -4.96 17.19 -0.31
C ASP A 245 -3.45 17.33 -0.05
N ALA A 246 -3.08 17.89 1.11
CA ALA A 246 -1.68 18.04 1.50
C ALA A 246 -1.06 16.74 2.03
N VAL A 247 -1.88 15.84 2.57
CA VAL A 247 -1.46 14.53 3.08
C VAL A 247 -1.51 13.51 1.94
N SER A 248 -0.43 12.73 1.83
CA SER A 248 -0.30 11.67 0.83
C SER A 248 -1.51 10.72 0.84
N PRO A 249 -2.07 10.36 -0.33
CA PRO A 249 -3.24 9.47 -0.41
C PRO A 249 -3.07 8.15 0.35
N GLY A 250 -1.88 7.54 0.28
CA GLY A 250 -1.59 6.28 0.98
C GLY A 250 -1.54 6.42 2.50
N ILE A 251 -1.15 7.59 3.03
CA ILE A 251 -1.17 7.85 4.48
C ILE A 251 -2.63 7.98 4.95
N ARG A 252 -3.47 8.69 4.19
CA ARG A 252 -4.91 8.79 4.49
C ARG A 252 -5.61 7.43 4.40
N ALA A 253 -5.31 6.62 3.39
CA ALA A 253 -5.84 5.26 3.27
C ALA A 253 -5.43 4.36 4.47
N LYS A 254 -4.17 4.42 4.92
CA LYS A 254 -3.72 3.71 6.14
C LYS A 254 -4.49 4.20 7.37
N LYS A 255 -4.56 5.52 7.56
CA LYS A 255 -5.24 6.12 8.72
C LYS A 255 -6.70 5.67 8.80
N ALA A 256 -7.45 5.82 7.70
CA ALA A 256 -8.87 5.45 7.65
C ALA A 256 -9.09 3.96 7.94
N LEU A 257 -8.32 3.05 7.31
CA LEU A 257 -8.45 1.62 7.58
C LEU A 257 -8.16 1.29 9.05
N LEU A 258 -7.16 1.92 9.67
CA LEU A 258 -6.84 1.68 11.07
C LEU A 258 -7.94 2.22 12.01
N GLU A 259 -8.53 3.37 11.71
CA GLU A 259 -9.65 3.91 12.50
C GLU A 259 -10.91 3.01 12.41
N GLU A 260 -11.15 2.43 11.24
CA GLU A 260 -12.29 1.54 10.97
C GLU A 260 -12.05 0.08 11.40
N TRP A 261 -10.80 -0.30 11.70
CA TRP A 261 -10.39 -1.69 11.95
C TRP A 261 -11.25 -2.44 12.98
N PRO A 262 -11.62 -1.87 14.15
CA PRO A 262 -12.48 -2.58 15.09
C PRO A 262 -13.86 -2.94 14.51
N ALA A 263 -14.48 -2.02 13.78
CA ALA A 263 -15.80 -2.22 13.19
C ALA A 263 -15.78 -3.25 12.05
N LEU A 264 -14.69 -3.30 11.27
CA LEU A 264 -14.53 -4.26 10.17
C LEU A 264 -14.45 -5.71 10.65
N LEU A 265 -14.02 -5.94 11.90
CA LEU A 265 -13.92 -7.28 12.49
C LEU A 265 -15.21 -7.76 13.17
N ASP A 266 -16.06 -6.84 13.62
CA ASP A 266 -17.32 -7.18 14.31
C ASP A 266 -18.40 -7.71 13.37
N VAL A 267 -18.35 -7.36 12.08
CA VAL A 267 -19.28 -7.87 11.04
C VAL A 267 -18.93 -9.30 10.60
N ALA A 268 -17.72 -9.79 10.93
CA ALA A 268 -17.23 -11.11 10.56
C ALA A 268 -17.54 -12.22 11.60
N ARG A 269 -18.53 -11.99 12.48
CA ARG A 269 -19.01 -12.95 13.49
C ARG A 269 -20.41 -13.47 13.17
#